data_AF-A0A496UH68-F1
#
_entry.id   AF-A0A496UH68-F1
#
_cell.length_a   1.000
_cell.length_b   1.000
_cell.length_c   1.000
_cell.angle_alpha   90.00
_cell.angle_beta   90.00
_cell.angle_gamma   90.00
#
_symmetry.space_group_name_H-M   'P 1'
#
loop_
_entity.id
_entity.type
_entity.pdbx_description
1 polymer ?
#
loop_
_entity_poly.entity_id
_entity_poly.type
_entity_poly.pdbx_seq_one_letter_code
_entity_poly.pdbx_strand_id
1 'polypeptide(L)'
;MNSCSRSTSVLSYLLGELDEDERVLFEKHLDSCSICSDELELERILQSRLVECTQPDTAPPELRLTVLKRTLTVQKPRFPFWQIAVTLLSGTAALLVLLQVLSGSRLLETSFRTLIRFVDEIFITLVQANSLPLMICSGIALIGITTTVASLLPEE
;
A
#
# COMPACT_ATOMS: atom_id res chain seq x y z
N MET A 1 19.58 38.97 -13.68
CA MET A 1 18.27 38.92 -12.99
C MET A 1 17.36 38.12 -13.89
N ASN A 2 17.22 36.83 -13.58
CA ASN A 2 16.61 35.86 -14.47
C ASN A 2 15.09 35.92 -14.33
N SER A 3 14.41 36.05 -15.45
CA SER A 3 13.06 36.59 -15.61
C SER A 3 11.96 35.53 -15.50
N CYS A 4 12.00 34.66 -14.49
CA CYS A 4 10.85 33.81 -14.21
C CYS A 4 9.88 34.58 -13.32
N SER A 5 8.61 34.68 -13.70
CA SER A 5 7.58 35.35 -12.91
C SER A 5 7.30 34.68 -11.56
N ARG A 6 7.78 33.44 -11.36
CA ARG A 6 7.61 32.66 -10.13
C ARG A 6 8.86 32.58 -9.25
N SER A 7 9.92 33.33 -9.54
CA SER A 7 11.13 33.31 -8.70
C SER A 7 10.88 33.74 -7.26
N THR A 8 9.93 34.66 -7.03
CA THR A 8 9.53 35.11 -5.68
C THR A 8 8.93 33.99 -4.82
N SER A 9 8.40 32.92 -5.43
CA SER A 9 7.80 31.79 -4.72
C SER A 9 8.84 30.78 -4.23
N VAL A 10 10.11 30.86 -4.66
CA VAL A 10 11.17 29.93 -4.24
C VAL A 10 11.38 29.97 -2.72
N LEU A 11 11.48 31.18 -2.15
CA LEU A 11 11.72 31.34 -0.72
C LEU A 11 10.52 30.90 0.11
N SER A 12 9.29 31.29 -0.29
CA SER A 12 8.06 30.86 0.38
C SER A 12 7.86 29.34 0.32
N TYR A 13 8.25 28.68 -0.80
CA TYR A 13 8.26 27.23 -0.88
C TYR A 13 9.26 26.61 0.11
N LEU A 14 10.48 27.16 0.20
CA LEU A 14 11.53 26.66 1.08
C LEU A 14 11.21 26.85 2.57
N LEU A 15 10.52 27.93 2.93
CA LEU A 15 10.06 28.21 4.28
C LEU A 15 8.76 27.48 4.66
N GLY A 16 8.12 26.80 3.69
CA GLY A 16 6.86 26.09 3.90
C GLY A 16 5.66 27.02 4.10
N GLU A 17 5.70 28.23 3.52
CA GLU A 17 4.65 29.24 3.61
C GLU A 17 3.56 29.08 2.54
N LEU A 18 3.83 28.31 1.47
CA LEU A 18 2.84 28.00 0.44
C LEU A 18 1.79 27.04 0.97
N ASP A 19 0.53 27.26 0.59
CA ASP A 19 -0.52 26.28 0.84
C ASP A 19 -0.34 25.02 -0.04
N GLU A 20 -1.14 23.98 0.20
CA GLU A 20 -0.98 22.70 -0.49
C GLU A 20 -1.23 22.81 -2.00
N ASP A 21 -2.17 23.64 -2.43
CA ASP A 21 -2.50 23.82 -3.84
C ASP A 21 -1.39 24.61 -4.55
N GLU A 22 -0.89 25.67 -3.91
CA GLU A 22 0.24 26.48 -4.36
C GLU A 22 1.53 25.64 -4.44
N ARG A 23 1.78 24.80 -3.44
CA ARG A 23 2.93 23.89 -3.38
C ARG A 23 2.92 22.93 -4.57
N VAL A 24 1.79 22.28 -4.85
CA VAL A 24 1.65 21.36 -6.00
C VAL A 24 1.87 22.11 -7.33
N LEU A 25 1.31 23.31 -7.47
CA LEU A 25 1.50 24.13 -8.67
C LEU A 25 2.94 24.60 -8.85
N PHE A 26 3.66 24.86 -7.76
CA PHE A 26 5.06 25.25 -7.79
C PHE A 26 5.97 24.04 -8.09
N GLU A 27 5.72 22.88 -7.50
CA GLU A 27 6.43 21.64 -7.79
C GLU A 27 6.33 21.26 -9.27
N LYS A 28 5.13 21.34 -9.84
CA LYS A 28 4.93 21.15 -11.28
C LYS A 28 5.69 22.17 -12.14
N HIS A 29 5.87 23.40 -11.64
CA HIS A 29 6.67 24.40 -12.35
C HIS A 29 8.16 24.04 -12.34
N LEU A 30 8.67 23.57 -11.20
CA LEU A 30 10.07 23.14 -11.05
C LEU A 30 10.45 22.03 -12.05
N ASP A 31 9.53 21.12 -12.36
CA ASP A 31 9.75 20.06 -13.37
C ASP A 31 10.07 20.61 -14.77
N SER A 32 9.67 21.85 -15.07
CA SER A 32 9.77 22.44 -16.40
C SER A 32 10.69 23.67 -16.48
N CYS A 33 11.08 24.24 -15.35
CA CYS A 33 11.81 25.51 -15.28
C CYS A 33 13.15 25.33 -14.56
N SER A 34 14.22 25.17 -15.35
CA SER A 34 15.57 24.98 -14.82
C SER A 34 16.07 26.17 -13.99
N ILE A 35 15.63 27.40 -14.32
CA ILE A 35 16.04 28.60 -13.60
C ILE A 35 15.56 28.55 -12.15
N CYS A 36 14.30 28.18 -11.92
CA CYS A 36 13.74 28.09 -10.57
C CYS A 36 14.24 26.85 -9.81
N SER A 37 14.57 25.74 -10.50
CA SER A 37 15.21 24.60 -9.85
C SER A 37 16.62 24.95 -9.37
N ASP A 38 17.41 25.63 -10.20
CA ASP A 38 18.77 26.05 -9.86
C ASP A 38 18.77 27.08 -8.71
N GLU A 39 17.83 28.02 -8.73
CA GLU A 39 17.62 28.99 -7.64
C GLU A 39 17.24 28.30 -6.33
N LEU A 40 16.31 27.33 -6.37
CA LEU A 40 15.93 26.54 -5.21
C LEU A 40 17.10 25.72 -4.65
N GLU A 41 17.94 25.15 -5.51
CA GLU A 41 19.14 24.43 -5.09
C GLU A 41 20.14 25.36 -4.40
N LEU A 42 20.38 26.55 -4.98
CA LEU A 42 21.24 27.55 -4.37
C LEU A 42 20.75 27.97 -2.98
N GLU A 43 19.46 28.26 -2.84
CA GLU A 43 18.85 28.64 -1.55
C GLU A 43 18.94 27.49 -0.52
N ARG A 44 18.78 26.23 -0.93
CA ARG A 44 18.99 25.06 -0.05
C ARG A 44 20.42 24.95 0.45
N ILE A 45 21.41 25.20 -0.42
CA ILE A 45 22.82 25.21 -0.03
C ILE A 45 23.08 26.34 0.97
N LEU A 46 22.53 27.53 0.74
CA LEU A 46 22.67 28.64 1.69
C LEU A 46 22.03 28.32 3.03
N GLN A 47 20.82 27.74 3.04
CA GLN A 47 20.13 27.28 4.24
C GLN A 47 20.98 26.25 5.00
N SER A 48 21.58 25.27 4.32
CA SER A 48 22.40 24.26 4.99
C SER A 48 23.65 24.88 5.64
N ARG A 49 24.29 25.84 4.96
CA ARG A 49 25.44 26.59 5.52
C ARG A 49 25.05 27.46 6.71
N LEU A 50 23.87 28.09 6.67
CA LEU A 50 23.34 28.83 7.81
C LEU A 50 23.14 27.92 9.02
N VAL A 51 22.55 26.74 8.80
CA VAL A 51 22.36 25.74 9.87
C VAL A 51 23.70 25.29 10.46
N GLU A 52 24.73 25.06 9.63
CA GLU A 52 26.08 24.71 10.10
C GLU A 52 26.75 25.81 10.95
N CYS A 53 26.52 27.07 10.60
CA CYS A 53 27.06 28.23 11.32
C CYS A 53 26.27 28.57 12.59
N THR A 54 25.06 28.04 12.73
CA THR A 54 24.20 28.33 13.89
C THR A 54 24.57 27.39 15.03
N GLN A 55 24.89 27.93 16.20
CA GLN A 55 25.14 27.09 17.37
C GLN A 55 23.86 26.34 17.74
N PRO A 56 23.89 25.00 17.83
CA PRO A 56 22.72 24.24 18.19
C PRO A 56 22.33 24.57 19.63
N ASP A 57 21.10 25.06 19.81
CA ASP A 57 20.58 25.30 21.14
C ASP A 57 20.20 23.95 21.79
N THR A 58 20.48 23.82 23.09
CA THR A 58 20.20 22.56 23.79
C THR A 58 18.71 22.48 24.08
N ALA A 59 17.99 21.68 23.28
CA ALA A 59 16.57 21.44 23.51
C ALA A 59 16.32 20.93 24.95
N PRO A 60 15.33 21.48 25.67
CA PRO A 60 15.02 21.08 27.05
C PRO A 60 14.69 19.59 27.14
N PRO A 61 15.07 18.92 28.25
CA PRO A 61 14.96 17.47 28.40
C PRO A 61 13.52 16.97 28.29
N GLU A 62 12.55 17.79 28.68
CA GLU A 62 11.11 17.50 28.60
C GLU A 62 10.62 17.33 27.16
N LEU A 63 11.15 18.15 26.23
CA LEU A 63 10.83 18.02 24.80
C LEU A 63 11.40 16.74 24.21
N ARG A 64 12.61 16.35 24.62
CA ARG A 64 13.24 15.10 24.17
C ARG A 64 12.38 13.90 24.56
N LEU A 65 11.91 13.84 25.80
CA LEU A 65 11.03 12.77 26.28
C LEU A 65 9.68 12.76 25.55
N THR A 66 9.13 13.93 25.24
CA THR A 66 7.87 14.07 24.52
C THR A 66 7.98 13.56 23.07
N VAL A 67 9.05 13.93 22.36
CA VAL A 67 9.32 13.46 21.00
C VAL A 67 9.56 11.94 20.98
N LEU A 68 10.32 11.42 21.95
CA LEU A 68 10.58 9.98 22.07
C LEU A 68 9.28 9.19 22.28
N LYS A 69 8.42 9.63 23.20
CA LYS A 69 7.11 8.98 23.43
C LYS A 69 6.23 9.00 22.18
N ARG A 70 6.21 10.13 21.45
CA ARG A 70 5.41 10.27 20.21
C ARG A 70 5.92 9.40 19.07
N THR A 71 7.23 9.29 18.90
CA THR A 71 7.83 8.45 17.84
C THR A 71 7.65 6.95 18.10
N LEU A 72 7.72 6.51 19.36
CA LEU A 72 7.48 5.10 19.72
C LEU A 72 6.02 4.68 19.54
N THR A 73 5.06 5.59 19.75
CA THR A 73 3.62 5.29 19.64
C THR A 73 3.11 5.25 18.21
N VAL A 74 3.83 5.86 17.25
CA VAL A 74 3.45 5.92 15.84
C VAL A 74 3.92 4.70 15.03
N GLN A 75 4.75 3.81 15.61
CA GLN A 75 5.08 2.54 14.99
C GLN A 75 3.91 1.53 15.10
N LYS A 76 2.78 1.81 14.45
CA LYS A 76 1.88 0.74 14.04
C LYS A 76 2.53 0.03 12.84
N PRO A 77 2.62 -1.31 12.85
CA PRO A 77 3.10 -2.04 11.69
C PRO A 77 2.23 -1.66 10.49
N ARG A 78 2.85 -0.99 9.52
CA ARG A 78 2.18 -0.42 8.35
C ARG A 78 1.75 -1.49 7.34
N PHE A 79 2.18 -2.73 7.55
CA PHE A 79 1.79 -3.87 6.75
C PHE A 79 0.70 -4.67 7.46
N PRO A 80 -0.55 -4.60 6.99
CA PRO A 80 -1.57 -5.51 7.47
C PRO A 80 -1.19 -6.91 6.98
N PHE A 81 -0.73 -7.77 7.89
CA PHE A 81 -0.39 -9.17 7.57
C PHE A 81 -1.54 -9.90 6.83
N TRP A 82 -2.77 -9.42 7.02
CA TRP A 82 -3.96 -9.89 6.31
C TRP A 82 -3.90 -9.68 4.79
N GLN A 83 -3.32 -8.57 4.29
CA GLN A 83 -3.12 -8.37 2.84
C GLN A 83 -2.10 -9.36 2.27
N ILE A 84 -1.06 -9.71 3.04
CA ILE A 84 -0.08 -10.74 2.67
C ILE A 84 -0.76 -12.12 2.61
N ALA A 85 -1.62 -12.43 3.59
CA ALA A 85 -2.39 -13.66 3.59
C ALA A 85 -3.35 -13.76 2.38
N VAL A 86 -4.07 -12.68 2.05
CA VAL A 86 -5.00 -12.64 0.90
C VAL A 86 -4.27 -12.76 -0.43
N THR A 87 -3.12 -12.10 -0.60
CA THR A 87 -2.32 -12.19 -1.84
C THR A 87 -1.71 -13.57 -2.04
N LEU A 88 -1.22 -14.21 -0.97
CA LEU A 88 -0.73 -15.59 -1.02
C LEU A 88 -1.84 -16.60 -1.35
N LEU A 89 -3.05 -16.42 -0.81
CA LEU A 89 -4.19 -17.28 -1.10
C LEU A 89 -4.65 -17.14 -2.56
N SER A 90 -4.69 -15.91 -3.08
CA SER A 90 -5.05 -15.65 -4.48
C SER A 90 -4.01 -16.23 -5.45
N GLY A 91 -2.72 -16.06 -5.17
CA GLY A 91 -1.64 -16.56 -6.03
C GLY A 91 -1.61 -18.09 -6.14
N THR A 92 -1.87 -18.79 -5.03
CA THR A 92 -1.94 -20.26 -5.02
C THR A 92 -3.13 -20.79 -5.84
N ALA A 93 -4.31 -20.16 -5.74
CA ALA A 93 -5.46 -20.54 -6.56
C ALA A 93 -5.20 -20.35 -8.07
N ALA A 94 -4.61 -19.21 -8.47
CA ALA A 94 -4.27 -18.95 -9.87
C ALA A 94 -3.24 -19.95 -10.42
N LEU A 95 -2.23 -20.30 -9.62
CA LEU A 95 -1.24 -21.31 -10.00
C LEU A 95 -1.88 -22.70 -10.17
N LEU A 96 -2.79 -23.08 -9.28
CA LEU A 96 -3.51 -24.36 -9.40
C LEU A 96 -4.38 -24.42 -10.66
N VAL A 97 -5.09 -23.34 -11.00
CA VAL A 97 -5.87 -23.25 -12.25
C VAL A 97 -4.94 -23.34 -13.47
N LEU A 98 -3.79 -22.65 -13.44
CA LEU A 98 -2.83 -22.68 -14.55
C LEU A 98 -2.20 -24.07 -14.72
N LEU A 99 -1.89 -24.77 -13.63
CA LEU A 99 -1.46 -26.16 -13.64
C LEU A 99 -2.56 -27.12 -14.12
N GLN A 100 -3.83 -26.86 -13.80
CA GLN A 100 -4.97 -27.62 -14.34
C GLN A 100 -5.10 -27.48 -15.86
N VAL A 101 -4.93 -26.27 -16.40
CA VAL A 101 -4.97 -26.02 -17.85
C VAL A 101 -3.78 -26.68 -18.56
N LEU A 102 -2.59 -26.64 -17.97
CA LEU A 102 -1.37 -27.23 -18.55
C LEU A 102 -1.33 -28.76 -18.47
N SER A 103 -1.93 -29.38 -17.45
CA SER A 103 -1.82 -30.83 -17.19
C SER A 103 -2.77 -31.71 -18.02
N GLY A 104 -3.63 -31.13 -18.86
CA GLY A 104 -4.42 -31.88 -19.83
C GLY A 104 -5.36 -32.92 -19.22
N SER A 105 -6.43 -32.46 -18.56
CA SER A 105 -7.74 -33.10 -18.25
C SER A 105 -7.87 -34.60 -17.92
N ARG A 106 -6.81 -35.38 -17.70
CA ARG A 106 -6.91 -36.83 -17.41
C ARG A 106 -6.60 -37.24 -15.97
N LEU A 107 -6.17 -36.31 -15.11
CA LEU A 107 -5.85 -36.56 -13.68
C LEU A 107 -6.82 -35.86 -12.71
N LEU A 108 -7.91 -35.29 -13.22
CA LEU A 108 -8.70 -34.26 -12.52
C LEU A 108 -9.77 -34.84 -11.56
N GLU A 109 -10.21 -36.08 -11.77
CA GLU A 109 -11.35 -36.62 -11.04
C GLU A 109 -11.02 -37.00 -9.59
N THR A 110 -9.78 -37.44 -9.33
CA THR A 110 -9.33 -37.79 -7.98
C THR A 110 -8.90 -36.57 -7.16
N SER A 111 -8.32 -35.55 -7.80
CA SER A 111 -7.75 -34.38 -7.11
C SER A 111 -8.81 -33.35 -6.71
N PHE A 112 -9.94 -33.27 -7.42
CA PHE A 112 -11.01 -32.33 -7.07
C PHE A 112 -11.70 -32.72 -5.75
N ARG A 113 -11.86 -34.03 -5.50
CA ARG A 113 -12.53 -34.54 -4.31
C ARG A 113 -11.71 -34.32 -3.02
N THR A 114 -10.38 -34.33 -3.11
CA THR A 114 -9.51 -33.98 -1.98
C THR A 114 -9.48 -32.48 -1.71
N LEU A 115 -9.53 -31.64 -2.75
CA LEU A 115 -9.53 -30.18 -2.61
C LEU A 115 -10.83 -29.69 -1.97
N ILE A 116 -11.99 -30.23 -2.36
CA ILE A 116 -13.28 -29.93 -1.70
C ILE A 116 -13.22 -30.27 -0.20
N ARG A 117 -12.68 -31.43 0.17
CA ARG A 117 -12.56 -31.82 1.60
C ARG A 117 -11.63 -30.90 2.39
N PHE A 118 -10.54 -30.46 1.78
CA PHE A 118 -9.61 -29.51 2.40
C PHE A 118 -10.27 -28.14 2.64
N VAL A 119 -11.04 -27.65 1.67
CA VAL A 119 -11.77 -26.38 1.81
C VAL A 119 -12.82 -26.49 2.92
N ASP A 120 -13.51 -27.63 3.02
CA ASP A 120 -14.53 -27.87 4.05
C ASP A 120 -13.92 -27.93 5.46
N GLU A 121 -12.77 -28.61 5.62
CA GLU A 121 -12.08 -28.71 6.92
C GLU A 121 -11.51 -27.36 7.38
N ILE A 122 -10.97 -26.58 6.43
CA ILE A 122 -10.51 -25.21 6.67
C ILE A 122 -11.70 -24.29 7.01
N PHE A 123 -12.84 -24.46 6.35
CA PHE A 123 -14.05 -23.68 6.63
C PHE A 123 -14.60 -23.97 8.03
N ILE A 124 -14.66 -25.24 8.44
CA ILE A 124 -15.12 -25.64 9.78
C ILE A 124 -14.21 -25.06 10.87
N THR A 125 -12.89 -25.13 10.68
CA THR A 125 -11.92 -24.57 11.64
C THR A 125 -11.96 -23.04 11.71
N LEU A 126 -12.20 -22.35 10.59
CA LEU A 126 -12.40 -20.89 10.55
C LEU A 126 -13.72 -20.44 11.19
N VAL A 127 -14.80 -21.21 11.03
CA VAL A 127 -16.11 -20.93 11.64
C VAL A 127 -16.04 -21.13 13.16
N GLN A 128 -15.37 -22.17 13.65
CA GLN A 128 -15.17 -22.38 15.10
C GLN A 128 -14.26 -21.31 15.74
N ALA A 129 -13.37 -20.68 14.97
CA ALA A 129 -12.49 -19.62 15.45
C ALA A 129 -13.19 -18.26 15.70
N ASN A 130 -14.52 -18.17 15.55
CA ASN A 130 -15.36 -17.04 15.98
C ASN A 130 -14.93 -15.67 15.39
N SER A 131 -14.52 -15.65 14.11
CA SER A 131 -14.19 -14.42 13.36
C SER A 131 -15.41 -13.94 12.55
N LEU A 132 -16.32 -13.27 13.24
CA LEU A 132 -17.68 -12.95 12.78
C LEU A 132 -17.89 -11.90 11.65
N PRO A 133 -16.92 -11.19 11.04
CA PRO A 133 -17.26 -10.27 9.94
C PRO A 133 -17.03 -10.85 8.52
N LEU A 134 -16.51 -12.06 8.35
CA LEU A 134 -16.19 -12.61 7.01
C LEU A 134 -17.29 -13.48 6.37
N MET A 135 -18.41 -13.70 7.07
CA MET A 135 -19.47 -14.66 6.70
C MET A 135 -20.32 -14.28 5.47
N ILE A 136 -20.33 -13.03 5.01
CA ILE A 136 -21.22 -12.63 3.90
C ILE A 136 -20.59 -12.84 2.52
N CYS A 137 -19.26 -12.86 2.41
CA CYS A 137 -18.60 -12.91 1.09
C CYS A 137 -18.27 -14.33 0.58
N SER A 138 -18.00 -15.31 1.45
CA SER A 138 -17.62 -16.66 0.98
C SER A 138 -18.82 -17.54 0.62
N GLY A 139 -19.97 -17.35 1.26
CA GLY A 139 -21.20 -18.11 0.96
C GLY A 139 -21.72 -17.86 -0.45
N ILE A 140 -21.59 -16.63 -0.96
CA ILE A 140 -22.02 -16.26 -2.32
C ILE A 140 -21.11 -16.90 -3.38
N ALA A 141 -19.81 -17.04 -3.09
CA ALA A 141 -18.85 -17.67 -4.01
C ALA A 141 -19.08 -19.18 -4.16
N LEU A 142 -19.42 -19.88 -3.07
CA LEU A 142 -19.68 -21.33 -3.13
C LEU A 142 -21.01 -21.68 -3.82
N ILE A 143 -22.05 -20.87 -3.66
CA ILE A 143 -23.33 -21.06 -4.38
C ILE A 143 -23.17 -20.80 -5.90
N GLY A 144 -22.32 -19.85 -6.28
CA GLY A 144 -22.03 -19.55 -7.69
C GLY A 144 -21.27 -20.68 -8.41
N ILE A 145 -20.38 -21.39 -7.70
CA ILE A 145 -19.59 -22.48 -8.29
C ILE A 145 -20.44 -23.76 -8.43
N THR A 146 -21.34 -24.06 -7.50
CA THR A 146 -22.21 -25.25 -7.62
C THR A 146 -23.27 -25.10 -8.72
N THR A 147 -23.79 -23.88 -8.94
CA THR A 147 -24.77 -23.60 -10.00
C THR A 147 -24.16 -23.59 -11.42
N THR A 148 -22.91 -23.14 -11.57
CA THR A 148 -22.22 -23.21 -12.87
C THR A 148 -21.78 -24.64 -13.22
N VAL A 149 -21.48 -25.48 -12.24
CA VAL A 149 -21.17 -26.90 -12.49
C VAL A 149 -22.43 -27.71 -12.83
N ALA A 150 -23.58 -27.39 -12.23
CA ALA A 150 -24.85 -28.05 -12.54
C ALA A 150 -25.37 -27.75 -13.96
N SER A 151 -24.96 -26.63 -14.58
CA SER A 151 -25.37 -26.24 -15.94
C SER A 151 -24.44 -26.77 -17.05
N LEU A 152 -23.37 -27.48 -16.67
CA LEU A 152 -22.40 -28.09 -17.60
C LEU A 152 -22.51 -29.62 -17.69
N LEU A 153 -23.44 -30.24 -16.95
CA LEU A 153 -23.71 -31.68 -17.06
C LEU A 153 -24.78 -31.91 -18.15
N PRO A 154 -24.45 -32.63 -19.23
CA PRO A 154 -25.43 -33.00 -20.26
C PRO A 154 -26.46 -33.97 -19.67
N GLU A 155 -27.75 -33.68 -19.88
CA GLU A 155 -28.83 -34.62 -19.60
C GLU A 155 -28.71 -35.81 -20.56
N GLU A 156 -28.32 -36.97 -20.04
CA GLU A 156 -28.49 -38.27 -20.70
C GLU A 156 -29.86 -38.88 -20.37
#